data_AF-W4KBD5-F1
#
_entry.id   AF-W4KBD5-F1
#
_cell.length_a   1.000
_cell.length_b   1.000
_cell.length_c   1.000
_cell.angle_alpha   90.00
_cell.angle_beta   90.00
_cell.angle_gamma   90.00
#
_symmetry.space_group_name_H-M   'P 1'
#
loop_
_entity.id
_entity.type
_entity.pdbx_description
1 polymer ?
#
loop_
_entity_poly.entity_id
_entity_poly.type
_entity_poly.pdbx_seq_one_letter_code
_entity_poly.pdbx_strand_id
1 'polypeptide(L)'
;MSSTPRITTLILQSYYPTVRDLRSYLLEVLEPPTTSSGFPLLATDSEHFKAFISGTQVALMRRSVSLPGRGGSRLKVEEPMVHMRDIIDRAQEKLMCKKKAPNIITAGYRSAYDKGNHRKPGMARLGVSNYFVNTIVTALQGPEWERLLKRQAYTHSFVLQTPSDNS
;
A
#
# COMPACT_ATOMS: atom_id res chain seq x y z
N MET A 1 13.61 9.89 -19.08
CA MET A 1 14.17 9.17 -17.93
C MET A 1 14.19 10.12 -16.74
N SER A 2 13.31 9.93 -15.76
CA SER A 2 13.34 10.74 -14.53
C SER A 2 14.49 10.25 -13.68
N SER A 3 15.63 10.94 -13.70
CA SER A 3 16.71 10.66 -12.77
C SER A 3 16.23 11.04 -11.38
N THR A 4 15.78 10.06 -10.58
CA THR A 4 15.59 10.29 -9.15
C THR A 4 16.89 10.88 -8.62
N PRO A 5 16.85 12.01 -7.90
CA PRO A 5 18.08 12.69 -7.50
C PRO A 5 18.92 11.70 -6.69
N ARG A 6 20.15 11.43 -7.16
CA ARG A 6 21.08 10.46 -6.54
C ARG A 6 21.17 10.63 -5.02
N ILE A 7 21.02 11.87 -4.55
CA ILE A 7 21.01 12.27 -3.15
C ILE A 7 19.92 11.54 -2.35
N THR A 8 18.68 11.46 -2.84
CA THR A 8 17.58 10.80 -2.11
C THR A 8 17.88 9.33 -1.88
N THR A 9 18.40 8.63 -2.90
CA THR A 9 18.80 7.22 -2.77
C THR A 9 19.88 7.04 -1.72
N LEU A 10 20.90 7.91 -1.71
CA LEU A 10 21.99 7.86 -0.73
C LEU A 10 21.49 8.08 0.70
N ILE A 11 20.57 9.05 0.89
CA ILE A 11 19.93 9.29 2.18
C ILE A 11 19.13 8.05 2.60
N LEU A 12 18.32 7.46 1.72
CA LEU A 12 17.56 6.26 2.08
C LEU A 12 18.49 5.10 2.45
N GLN A 13 19.60 4.92 1.73
CA GLN A 13 20.57 3.87 2.01
C GLN A 13 21.31 4.03 3.35
N SER A 14 21.41 5.26 3.90
CA SER A 14 21.99 5.46 5.24
C SER A 14 21.07 5.02 6.37
N TYR A 15 19.74 5.04 6.16
CA TYR A 15 18.75 4.67 7.17
C TYR A 15 18.16 3.27 6.99
N TYR A 16 18.17 2.76 5.76
CA TYR A 16 17.52 1.50 5.41
C TYR A 16 18.52 0.57 4.74
N PRO A 17 18.68 -0.68 5.24
CA PRO A 17 19.62 -1.64 4.68
C PRO A 17 19.25 -2.10 3.26
N THR A 18 18.04 -1.81 2.80
CA THR A 18 17.55 -2.23 1.49
C THR A 18 16.71 -1.13 0.89
N VAL A 19 17.15 -0.61 -0.25
CA VAL A 19 16.41 0.35 -1.08
C VAL A 19 16.27 -0.27 -2.47
N ARG A 20 15.04 -0.40 -2.95
CA ARG A 20 14.71 -0.99 -4.25
C ARG A 20 13.79 -0.07 -5.03
N ASP A 21 13.74 -0.22 -6.35
CA ASP A 21 12.68 0.40 -7.13
C ASP A 21 11.33 -0.30 -6.85
N LEU A 22 10.24 0.45 -7.00
CA LEU A 22 8.89 -0.04 -6.72
C LEU A 22 8.54 -1.24 -7.62
N ARG A 23 9.00 -1.24 -8.87
CA ARG A 23 8.73 -2.35 -9.81
C ARG A 23 9.34 -3.67 -9.32
N SER A 24 10.63 -3.67 -8.97
CA SER A 24 11.32 -4.86 -8.47
C SER A 24 10.71 -5.34 -7.15
N TYR A 25 10.34 -4.42 -6.26
CA TYR A 25 9.66 -4.75 -5.02
C TYR A 25 8.30 -5.42 -5.26
N LEU A 26 7.49 -4.90 -6.18
CA LEU A 26 6.19 -5.48 -6.51
C LEU A 26 6.31 -6.87 -7.14
N LEU A 27 7.30 -7.08 -8.01
CA LEU A 27 7.55 -8.40 -8.62
C LEU A 27 7.90 -9.46 -7.56
N GLU A 28 8.67 -9.08 -6.54
CA GLU A 28 9.03 -9.96 -5.44
C GLU A 28 7.85 -10.24 -4.50
N VAL A 29 7.11 -9.21 -4.09
CA VAL A 29 6.05 -9.36 -3.07
C VAL A 29 4.81 -10.06 -3.62
N LEU A 30 4.49 -9.85 -4.89
CA LEU A 30 3.24 -10.34 -5.48
C LEU A 30 3.39 -11.68 -6.17
N GLU A 31 4.63 -12.17 -6.35
CA GLU A 31 4.95 -13.44 -7.01
C GLU A 31 4.03 -13.71 -8.22
N PRO A 32 3.99 -12.79 -9.22
CA PRO A 32 3.04 -12.90 -10.31
C PRO A 32 3.25 -14.24 -11.02
N PRO A 33 2.18 -14.91 -11.48
CA PRO A 33 2.32 -16.16 -12.21
C PRO A 33 3.28 -15.93 -13.39
N THR A 34 4.23 -16.85 -13.56
CA THR A 34 5.34 -16.78 -14.54
C THR A 34 4.88 -16.51 -15.98
N THR A 35 3.60 -16.73 -16.26
CA THR A 35 2.95 -16.51 -17.56
C THR A 35 2.51 -15.07 -17.83
N SER A 36 2.51 -14.17 -16.83
CA SER A 36 2.06 -12.78 -17.02
C SER A 36 3.18 -11.87 -17.53
N SER A 37 3.41 -11.88 -18.85
CA SER A 37 4.28 -10.90 -19.52
C SER A 37 3.67 -9.49 -19.40
N GLY A 38 4.22 -8.65 -18.53
CA GLY A 38 3.73 -7.28 -18.35
C GLY A 38 3.26 -6.94 -16.94
N PHE A 39 3.54 -7.76 -15.93
CA PHE A 39 3.38 -7.32 -14.54
C PHE A 39 4.62 -6.54 -14.07
N PRO A 40 4.51 -5.42 -13.31
CA PRO A 40 3.31 -4.67 -12.97
C PRO A 40 2.86 -3.64 -14.03
N LEU A 41 3.54 -3.53 -15.19
CA LEU A 41 3.29 -2.51 -16.22
C LEU A 41 2.72 -3.10 -17.52
N LEU A 42 1.48 -2.74 -17.85
CA LEU A 42 0.85 -3.10 -19.11
C LEU A 42 1.26 -2.13 -20.22
N ALA A 43 1.26 -2.60 -21.47
CA ALA A 43 1.51 -1.76 -22.63
C ALA A 43 0.51 -0.60 -22.74
N THR A 44 -0.73 -0.84 -22.30
CA THR A 44 -1.85 0.13 -22.28
C THR A 44 -1.78 1.14 -21.15
N ASP A 45 -0.82 1.03 -20.23
CA ASP A 45 -0.69 1.99 -19.13
C ASP A 45 -0.25 3.36 -19.64
N SER A 46 -0.80 4.41 -19.03
CA SER A 46 -0.38 5.79 -19.28
C SER A 46 1.10 6.00 -18.94
N GLU A 47 1.79 6.85 -19.70
CA GLU A 47 3.20 7.19 -19.46
C GLU A 47 3.45 7.75 -18.05
N HIS A 48 2.51 8.51 -17.48
CA HIS A 48 2.59 8.99 -16.10
C HIS A 48 2.67 7.86 -15.08
N PHE A 49 1.85 6.81 -15.25
CA PHE A 49 1.88 5.64 -14.37
C PHE A 49 3.18 4.83 -14.54
N LYS A 50 3.66 4.66 -15.77
CA LYS A 50 4.95 4.01 -16.03
C LYS A 50 6.10 4.76 -15.37
N ALA A 51 6.10 6.09 -15.48
CA ALA A 51 7.06 6.97 -14.84
C ALA A 51 6.97 6.91 -13.31
N PHE A 52 5.75 6.88 -12.75
CA PHE A 52 5.51 6.71 -11.32
C PHE A 52 6.10 5.39 -10.80
N ILE A 53 5.79 4.26 -11.44
CA ILE A 53 6.30 2.94 -11.03
C ILE A 53 7.83 2.87 -11.13
N SER A 54 8.41 3.49 -12.16
CA SER A 54 9.86 3.47 -12.39
C SER A 54 10.62 4.49 -11.55
N GLY A 55 10.00 5.59 -11.15
CA GLY A 55 10.59 6.67 -10.37
C GLY A 55 10.45 6.48 -8.86
N THR A 56 9.50 5.66 -8.42
CA THR A 56 9.24 5.42 -6.99
C THR A 56 10.22 4.39 -6.42
N GLN A 57 10.73 4.68 -5.22
CA GLN A 57 11.62 3.81 -4.48
C GLN A 57 10.95 3.31 -3.20
N VAL A 58 11.30 2.10 -2.79
CA VAL A 58 10.84 1.45 -1.56
C VAL A 58 12.06 1.18 -0.69
N ALA A 59 12.02 1.67 0.54
CA ALA A 59 13.06 1.45 1.53
C ALA A 59 12.53 0.52 2.64
N LEU A 60 13.31 -0.51 2.96
CA LEU A 60 12.91 -1.57 3.89
C LEU A 60 13.89 -1.61 5.05
N MET A 61 13.36 -1.58 6.28
CA MET A 61 14.17 -1.66 7.51
C MET A 61 14.71 -3.06 7.76
N ARG A 62 14.02 -4.10 7.28
CA ARG A 62 14.49 -5.49 7.36
C ARG A 62 15.04 -5.89 6.01
N ARG A 63 16.28 -6.41 5.98
CA ARG A 63 16.79 -7.18 4.84
C ARG A 63 15.74 -8.24 4.56
N SER A 64 15.16 -8.21 3.36
CA SER A 64 14.00 -9.02 2.94
C SER A 64 13.93 -10.32 3.72
N VAL A 65 12.88 -10.49 4.53
CA VAL A 65 12.59 -11.79 5.11
C VAL A 65 12.29 -12.66 3.90
N SER A 66 13.25 -13.46 3.47
CA SER A 66 12.94 -14.63 2.68
C SER A 66 11.85 -15.35 3.47
N LEU A 67 10.65 -15.44 2.92
CA LEU A 67 9.62 -16.33 3.45
C LEU A 67 9.64 -17.57 2.57
N PRO A 68 10.65 -18.46 2.68
CA PRO A 68 10.56 -19.76 2.06
C PRO A 68 9.48 -20.53 2.83
N GLY A 69 8.38 -20.85 2.14
CA GLY A 69 7.43 -21.88 2.57
C GLY A 69 6.56 -21.60 3.80
N ARG A 70 6.58 -20.41 4.41
CA ARG A 70 5.56 -20.05 5.42
C ARG A 70 4.46 -19.27 4.75
N GLY A 71 3.24 -19.80 4.84
CA GLY A 71 1.98 -19.14 4.51
C GLY A 71 1.80 -17.82 5.25
N GLY A 72 2.60 -16.81 4.88
CA GLY A 72 2.30 -15.41 5.10
C GLY A 72 0.91 -15.21 4.56
N SER A 73 0.04 -14.63 5.39
CA SER A 73 -1.35 -14.34 5.05
C SER A 73 -1.42 -13.94 3.59
N ARG A 74 -1.90 -14.86 2.73
CA ARG A 74 -2.22 -14.53 1.34
C ARG A 74 -3.01 -13.23 1.44
N LEU A 75 -2.58 -12.20 0.71
CA LEU A 75 -3.28 -10.93 0.69
C LEU A 75 -4.76 -11.26 0.51
N LYS A 76 -5.56 -11.04 1.56
CA LYS A 76 -6.99 -11.28 1.48
C LYS A 76 -7.51 -10.17 0.59
N VAL A 77 -7.85 -10.55 -0.62
CA VAL A 77 -8.54 -9.66 -1.55
C VAL A 77 -9.93 -9.44 -0.98
N GLU A 78 -10.14 -8.26 -0.40
CA GLU A 78 -11.50 -7.73 -0.25
C GLU A 78 -11.95 -7.23 -1.62
N GLU A 79 -13.22 -7.42 -1.95
CA GLU A 79 -13.77 -6.99 -3.24
C GLU A 79 -13.49 -5.51 -3.52
N PRO A 80 -13.23 -5.13 -4.79
CA PRO A 80 -12.71 -3.83 -5.20
C PRO A 80 -13.68 -2.64 -5.06
N MET A 81 -14.74 -2.77 -4.25
CA MET A 81 -15.74 -1.72 -4.03
C MET A 81 -15.34 -0.71 -2.95
N VAL A 82 -14.16 -0.83 -2.36
CA VAL A 82 -13.71 0.07 -1.28
C VAL A 82 -12.88 1.21 -1.89
N HIS A 83 -13.32 2.46 -1.70
CA HIS A 83 -12.54 3.61 -2.14
C HIS A 83 -11.20 3.67 -1.38
N MET A 84 -10.13 4.15 -2.02
CA MET A 84 -8.81 4.33 -1.39
C MET A 84 -8.89 5.06 -0.05
N ARG A 85 -9.79 6.04 0.05
CA ARG A 85 -10.07 6.78 1.29
C ARG A 85 -10.48 5.84 2.42
N ASP A 86 -11.42 4.93 2.17
CA ASP A 86 -11.93 4.02 3.20
C ASP A 86 -10.86 2.99 3.62
N ILE A 87 -10.01 2.56 2.68
CA ILE A 87 -8.85 1.69 2.98
C ILE A 87 -7.90 2.40 3.95
N ILE A 88 -7.59 3.67 3.68
CA ILE A 88 -6.71 4.48 4.53
C ILE A 88 -7.36 4.71 5.90
N ASP A 89 -8.65 5.06 5.95
CA ASP A 89 -9.35 5.30 7.21
C ASP A 89 -9.37 4.04 8.10
N ARG A 90 -9.66 2.86 7.52
CA ARG A 90 -9.58 1.56 8.23
C ARG A 90 -8.16 1.25 8.69
N ALA A 91 -7.16 1.55 7.87
CA ALA A 91 -5.75 1.35 8.22
C ALA A 91 -5.34 2.26 9.39
N GLN A 92 -5.75 3.53 9.37
CA GLN A 92 -5.50 4.49 10.45
C GLN A 92 -6.18 4.06 11.75
N GLU A 93 -7.46 3.69 11.71
CA GLU A 93 -8.18 3.20 12.89
C GLU A 93 -7.46 2.00 13.51
N LYS A 94 -7.11 0.99 12.68
CA LYS A 94 -6.39 -0.20 13.13
C LYS A 94 -5.00 0.09 13.68
N LEU A 95 -4.30 1.09 13.13
CA LEU A 95 -2.99 1.52 13.61
C LEU A 95 -3.09 2.29 14.93
N MET A 96 -4.11 3.13 15.10
CA MET A 96 -4.33 3.89 16.34
C MET A 96 -4.80 3.03 17.51
N CYS A 97 -5.62 2.00 17.25
CA CYS A 97 -6.03 1.04 18.28
C CYS A 97 -4.85 0.24 18.85
N LYS A 98 -3.78 0.09 18.06
CA LYS A 98 -2.55 -0.55 18.50
C LYS A 98 -1.67 0.55 19.10
N LYS A 99 -1.44 0.55 20.42
CA LYS A 99 -0.49 1.45 21.12
C LYS A 99 0.97 1.20 20.70
N LYS A 100 1.28 1.36 19.41
CA LYS A 100 2.57 1.08 18.78
C LYS A 100 3.30 2.37 18.46
N ALA A 101 4.54 2.22 18.01
CA ALA A 101 5.40 3.29 17.54
C ALA A 101 4.66 4.24 16.58
N PRO A 102 5.01 5.55 16.59
CA PRO A 102 4.40 6.53 15.71
C PRO A 102 4.44 6.08 14.25
N ASN A 103 3.31 6.19 13.57
CA ASN A 103 3.18 5.79 12.17
C ASN A 103 2.89 7.02 11.30
N ILE A 104 3.57 7.13 10.17
CA ILE A 104 3.44 8.26 9.26
C ILE A 104 2.02 8.43 8.70
N ILE A 105 1.27 7.34 8.53
CA ILE A 105 -0.12 7.37 8.04
C ILE A 105 -1.05 7.94 9.12
N THR A 106 -0.69 7.81 10.40
CA THR A 106 -1.45 8.37 11.54
C THR A 106 -0.99 9.77 11.95
N ALA A 107 0.12 10.27 11.39
CA ALA A 107 0.65 11.58 11.73
C ALA A 107 -0.36 12.69 11.37
N GLY A 108 -0.66 13.58 12.33
CA GLY A 108 -1.66 14.65 12.15
C GLY A 108 -3.12 14.24 12.43
N TYR A 109 -3.36 12.98 12.80
CA TYR A 109 -4.70 12.49 13.15
C TYR A 109 -4.77 12.11 14.64
N ARG A 110 -5.99 12.16 15.21
CA ARG A 110 -6.25 11.66 16.57
C ARG A 110 -7.47 10.75 16.62
N SER A 111 -7.36 9.74 17.46
CA SER A 111 -8.48 8.89 17.85
C SER A 111 -9.47 9.69 18.71
N ALA A 112 -10.75 9.64 18.36
CA ALA A 112 -11.84 10.22 19.12
C ALA A 112 -12.11 9.44 20.43
N TYR A 113 -11.61 8.20 20.53
CA TYR A 113 -11.82 7.33 21.69
C TYR A 113 -10.98 7.73 22.91
N ASP A 114 -9.89 8.48 22.73
CA ASP A 114 -8.86 8.67 23.76
C ASP A 114 -9.19 9.74 24.83
N LYS A 115 -10.32 10.46 24.71
CA LYS A 115 -10.61 11.62 25.58
C LYS A 115 -12.01 11.65 26.21
N GLY A 116 -12.72 10.53 26.29
CA GLY A 116 -14.06 10.50 26.88
C GLY A 116 -15.11 11.37 26.13
N ASN A 117 -14.74 11.91 24.96
CA ASN A 117 -15.65 12.56 24.02
C ASN A 117 -16.43 11.46 23.29
N HIS A 118 -17.27 10.75 24.02
CA HIS A 118 -18.16 9.77 23.44
C HIS A 118 -19.16 10.50 22.54
N ARG A 119 -18.93 10.36 21.24
CA ARG A 119 -19.91 10.48 20.16
C ARG A 119 -20.84 11.67 20.31
N LYS A 120 -20.35 12.88 20.01
CA LYS A 120 -21.28 13.94 19.59
C LYS A 120 -22.11 13.37 18.42
N PRO A 121 -23.45 13.28 18.55
CA PRO A 121 -24.31 12.78 17.48
C PRO A 121 -24.03 13.58 16.21
N GLY A 122 -23.65 12.91 15.12
CA GLY A 122 -23.32 13.55 13.83
C GLY A 122 -21.86 13.44 13.39
N MET A 123 -20.93 12.91 14.20
CA MET A 123 -19.55 12.68 13.77
C MET A 123 -19.43 11.35 12.98
N ALA A 124 -19.78 11.42 11.70
CA ALA A 124 -20.03 10.26 10.82
C ALA A 124 -18.77 9.54 10.26
N ARG A 125 -17.56 9.72 10.81
CA ARG A 125 -16.36 9.07 10.25
C ARG A 125 -15.49 8.43 11.33
N LEU A 126 -15.60 7.10 11.43
CA LEU A 126 -14.63 6.12 11.97
C LEU A 126 -13.82 6.49 13.22
N GLY A 127 -14.28 7.41 14.06
CA GLY A 127 -13.57 7.82 15.27
C GLY A 127 -12.18 8.41 15.01
N VAL A 128 -11.87 8.85 13.79
CA VAL A 128 -10.57 9.48 13.45
C VAL A 128 -10.83 10.93 13.03
N SER A 129 -10.21 11.86 13.74
CA SER A 129 -10.30 13.29 13.46
C SER A 129 -8.97 13.80 12.91
N ASN A 130 -9.05 14.55 11.80
CA ASN A 130 -7.90 15.16 11.16
C ASN A 130 -7.64 16.55 11.78
N TYR A 131 -6.41 16.79 12.25
CA TYR A 131 -5.98 18.09 12.76
C TYR A 131 -5.07 18.83 11.76
N PHE A 132 -4.37 18.10 10.88
CA PHE A 132 -3.43 18.64 9.91
C PHE A 132 -3.42 17.83 8.62
N VAL A 133 -3.27 18.51 7.48
CA VAL A 133 -3.14 17.84 6.18
C VAL A 133 -1.90 16.94 6.18
N ASN A 134 -2.11 15.63 6.13
CA ASN A 134 -1.04 14.66 6.00
C ASN A 134 -0.73 14.46 4.51
N THR A 135 0.38 15.05 4.06
CA THR A 135 0.81 14.99 2.66
C THR A 135 1.08 13.57 2.16
N ILE A 136 1.46 12.64 3.04
CA ILE A 136 1.64 11.23 2.67
C ILE A 136 0.29 10.59 2.38
N VAL A 137 -0.74 10.87 3.19
CA VAL A 137 -2.10 10.39 2.92
C VAL A 137 -2.64 10.97 1.62
N THR A 138 -2.41 12.26 1.37
CA THR A 138 -2.80 12.90 0.10
C THR A 138 -2.09 12.25 -1.09
N ALA A 139 -0.79 11.95 -0.97
CA ALA A 139 -0.04 11.25 -2.01
C ALA A 139 -0.57 9.84 -2.25
N LEU A 140 -0.92 9.09 -1.21
CA LEU A 140 -1.52 7.74 -1.31
C LEU A 140 -2.93 7.76 -1.93
N GLN A 141 -3.64 8.89 -1.86
CA GLN A 141 -4.91 9.09 -2.55
C GLN A 141 -4.77 9.47 -4.02
N GLY A 142 -3.53 9.51 -4.55
CA GLY A 142 -3.27 9.77 -5.97
C GLY A 142 -3.82 8.65 -6.88
N PRO A 143 -4.21 8.99 -8.13
CA PRO A 143 -4.79 8.04 -9.07
C PRO A 143 -3.85 6.88 -9.43
N GLU A 144 -2.54 7.09 -9.35
CA GLU A 144 -1.54 6.06 -9.58
C GLU A 144 -1.58 4.97 -8.51
N TRP A 145 -1.70 5.35 -7.24
CA TRP A 145 -1.84 4.41 -6.13
C TRP A 145 -3.16 3.65 -6.20
N GLU A 146 -4.26 4.33 -6.56
CA GLU A 146 -5.55 3.68 -6.75
C GLU A 146 -5.50 2.64 -7.87
N ARG A 147 -4.88 2.97 -9.01
CA ARG A 147 -4.68 2.02 -10.11
C ARG A 147 -3.82 0.82 -9.68
N LEU A 148 -2.75 1.07 -8.91
CA LEU A 148 -1.88 0.01 -8.40
C LEU A 148 -2.64 -0.94 -7.47
N LEU A 149 -3.43 -0.42 -6.52
CA LEU A 149 -4.24 -1.25 -5.61
C LEU A 149 -5.31 -2.04 -6.36
N LYS A 150 -6.02 -1.43 -7.31
CA LYS A 150 -7.01 -2.14 -8.14
C LYS A 150 -6.36 -3.31 -8.86
N ARG A 151 -5.18 -3.11 -9.45
CA ARG A 151 -4.45 -4.18 -10.15
C ARG A 151 -4.05 -5.32 -9.22
N GLN A 152 -3.59 -5.02 -8.00
CA GLN A 152 -3.27 -6.05 -7.01
C GLN A 152 -4.50 -6.86 -6.61
N ALA A 153 -5.66 -6.21 -6.43
CA ALA A 153 -6.91 -6.91 -6.15
C ALA A 153 -7.30 -7.88 -7.28
N TYR A 154 -7.19 -7.45 -8.54
CA TYR A 154 -7.50 -8.29 -9.70
C TYR A 154 -6.56 -9.49 -9.85
N THR A 155 -5.24 -9.32 -9.70
CA THR A 155 -4.29 -10.43 -9.89
C THR A 155 -4.58 -11.61 -8.95
N HIS A 156 -4.99 -11.31 -7.72
CA HIS A 156 -5.31 -12.34 -6.74
C HIS A 156 -6.73 -12.93 -6.91
N SER A 157 -7.69 -12.20 -7.48
CA SER A 157 -9.03 -12.75 -7.75
C SER A 157 -9.01 -13.87 -8.79
N PHE A 158 -8.11 -13.81 -9.79
CA PHE A 158 -7.96 -14.86 -10.81
C PHE A 158 -7.42 -16.19 -10.24
N VAL A 159 -6.66 -16.16 -9.16
CA VAL A 159 -6.07 -17.38 -8.56
C VAL A 159 -7.11 -18.20 -7.78
N LEU A 160 -8.22 -17.59 -7.36
CA LEU A 160 -9.26 -18.26 -6.56
C LEU A 160 -10.37 -18.92 -7.41
N GLN A 161 -10.36 -18.75 -8.73
CA GLN A 161 -11.38 -19.30 -9.64
C GLN A 161 -10.93 -20.54 -10.42
N THR A 162 -9.83 -21.21 -10.04
CA THR A 162 -9.51 -22.49 -10.69
C THR A 162 -10.56 -23.54 -10.31
N PRO A 163 -11.23 -24.16 -11.30
CA PRO A 163 -12.37 -25.03 -11.07
C PRO A 163 -11.96 -26.27 -10.29
N SER A 164 -12.72 -26.57 -9.24
CA SER A 164 -12.85 -27.93 -8.72
C SER A 164 -13.57 -28.76 -9.79
N ASP A 165 -12.80 -29.35 -10.71
CA ASP A 165 -13.30 -30.43 -11.56
C ASP A 165 -13.61 -31.62 -10.65
N ASN A 166 -14.88 -31.75 -10.29
CA ASN A 166 -15.45 -32.97 -9.73
C ASN A 166 -15.49 -34.02 -10.85
N SER A 167 -14.54 -34.95 -10.78
CA SER A 167 -14.65 -36.32 -11.28
C SER A 167 -15.77 -37.10 -10.59
#